data_AF-A0A062V2J2-F1
#
_entry.id   AF-A0A062V2J2-F1
#
_cell.length_a   1.000
_cell.length_b   1.000
_cell.length_c   1.000
_cell.angle_alpha   90.00
_cell.angle_beta   90.00
_cell.angle_gamma   90.00
#
_symmetry.space_group_name_H-M   'P 1'
#
loop_
_entity.id
_entity.type
_entity.pdbx_description
1 polymer ?
#
loop_
_entity_poly.entity_id
_entity_poly.type
_entity_poly.pdbx_seq_one_letter_code
_entity_poly.pdbx_strand_id
1 'polypeptide(L)'
;MADKVKIIILCMLSVQLLISPSNAEISQSSDPSYTLMATGKNYTAYFSHMNTNGFKFVINDHSFLFLPRDISYTNDSGETSMLLGSARNTQIQNTSDMVYFDNAYGMGSQLRYLLNPLMVKEVYVLNELPSPVSRSDWMTLSSIAIYNNDLKLKYIDENGIENGWNGTKTKTNEIKFYDSSDMFQFELPQPLARDASNNTVSGHYLIYKRDGILYISARFSYASLANMTLPIYLDLSLAEGQVAFGKAEYILGETLDIWDRGFTWSDERTLLYNPSNQVVATFDLPNYVDGWTSKYTYTADAVGWWKAELQTKPFLWGDWTGQDTDYTYVKAAPTPTPTPLPTPTPTPTPVPTTPPGPSGVLHGTIYDTSGNTIRGATITIDTGQTYNNPSSYNYALSVPSGVRAVTVTASGYVSQTQTINVVADSFNQLDFNLRPVVTPTPTPQPLPDLSIAPIDIIFEKVI
;
A
#
# COMPACT_ATOMS: atom_id res chain seq x y z
N MET A 1 8.06 -33.23 -43.43
CA MET A 1 8.37 -33.77 -42.08
C MET A 1 8.51 -32.55 -41.19
N ALA A 2 7.47 -32.00 -40.56
CA ALA A 2 6.52 -32.58 -39.62
C ALA A 2 7.22 -33.16 -38.38
N ASP A 3 7.27 -32.35 -37.32
CA ASP A 3 6.88 -32.67 -35.94
C ASP A 3 6.39 -31.33 -35.34
N LYS A 4 5.08 -31.05 -35.22
CA LYS A 4 4.12 -31.55 -34.23
C LYS A 4 4.69 -31.58 -32.81
N VAL A 5 4.57 -30.46 -32.11
CA VAL A 5 4.37 -30.48 -30.66
C VAL A 5 2.89 -30.23 -30.37
N LYS A 6 2.29 -31.20 -29.70
CA LYS A 6 0.91 -31.19 -29.23
C LYS A 6 0.79 -30.31 -27.98
N ILE A 7 -0.36 -29.63 -27.94
CA ILE A 7 -0.95 -28.82 -26.89
C ILE A 7 -1.02 -29.57 -25.54
N ILE A 8 -0.78 -28.84 -24.44
CA ILE A 8 -1.52 -29.02 -23.18
C ILE A 8 -2.18 -27.67 -22.86
N ILE A 9 -3.48 -27.60 -23.09
CA ILE A 9 -4.39 -26.68 -22.43
C ILE A 9 -4.74 -27.38 -21.11
N LEU A 10 -4.38 -26.78 -19.99
CA LEU A 10 -5.05 -27.06 -18.73
C LEU A 10 -5.78 -25.80 -18.27
N CYS A 11 -7.00 -26.07 -17.80
CA CYS A 11 -8.09 -25.19 -17.49
C CYS A 11 -7.76 -24.07 -16.49
N MET A 12 -8.66 -23.07 -16.51
CA MET A 12 -8.73 -21.96 -15.56
C MET A 12 -8.64 -22.39 -14.09
N LEU A 13 -7.81 -21.67 -13.35
CA LEU A 13 -8.19 -21.13 -12.06
C LEU A 13 -7.65 -19.69 -12.02
N SER A 14 -8.48 -18.76 -12.48
CA SER A 14 -8.47 -17.43 -11.90
C SER A 14 -8.72 -17.62 -10.40
N VAL A 15 -7.66 -17.55 -9.59
CA VAL A 15 -7.83 -17.30 -8.17
C VAL A 15 -8.29 -15.86 -8.06
N GLN A 16 -9.60 -15.69 -8.12
CA GLN A 16 -10.28 -14.52 -7.59
C GLN A 16 -10.00 -14.56 -6.08
N LEU A 17 -9.02 -13.79 -5.63
CA LEU A 17 -8.86 -13.47 -4.22
C LEU A 17 -10.04 -12.56 -3.82
N LEU A 18 -11.16 -13.21 -3.47
CA LEU A 18 -12.00 -12.79 -2.34
C LEU A 18 -11.16 -13.16 -1.09
N ILE A 19 -10.91 -12.34 -0.07
CA ILE A 19 -11.67 -11.30 0.64
C ILE A 19 -10.62 -10.44 1.40
N SER A 20 -10.70 -9.11 1.49
CA SER A 20 -11.15 -8.39 2.71
C SER A 20 -11.04 -6.87 2.52
N PRO A 21 -12.01 -6.06 3.01
CA PRO A 21 -12.07 -4.62 2.78
C PRO A 21 -11.20 -3.85 3.79
N SER A 22 -10.34 -2.96 3.29
CA SER A 22 -10.08 -1.62 3.83
C SER A 22 -9.04 -0.90 2.95
N ASN A 23 -9.57 -0.36 1.85
CA ASN A 23 -9.08 0.73 1.00
C ASN A 23 -7.66 1.28 1.25
N ALA A 24 -6.70 0.83 0.43
CA ALA A 24 -6.16 1.62 -0.67
C ALA A 24 -5.80 0.68 -1.83
N GLU A 25 -6.16 1.04 -3.06
CA GLU A 25 -5.94 0.19 -4.24
C GLU A 25 -4.45 0.03 -4.53
N ILE A 26 -3.93 -1.18 -4.29
CA ILE A 26 -2.72 -1.66 -4.95
C ILE A 26 -3.02 -1.63 -6.46
N SER A 27 -2.44 -0.66 -7.17
CA SER A 27 -2.61 -0.57 -8.63
C SER A 27 -1.67 -1.56 -9.32
N GLN A 28 -2.08 -2.04 -10.49
CA GLN A 28 -1.15 -2.77 -11.33
C GLN A 28 -0.03 -1.83 -11.79
N SER A 29 1.22 -2.29 -11.68
CA SER A 29 2.34 -1.62 -12.32
C SER A 29 2.27 -1.84 -13.83
N SER A 30 2.85 -0.92 -14.60
CA SER A 30 3.13 -1.16 -16.03
C SER A 30 4.19 -2.24 -16.25
N ASP A 31 4.95 -2.58 -15.21
CA ASP A 31 5.88 -3.72 -15.19
C ASP A 31 5.18 -4.97 -14.62
N PRO A 32 4.95 -6.03 -15.42
CA PRO A 32 4.23 -7.22 -14.96
C PRO A 32 4.97 -7.97 -13.85
N SER A 33 6.27 -7.72 -13.67
CA SER A 33 7.07 -8.34 -12.61
C SER A 33 6.84 -7.70 -11.25
N TYR A 34 6.11 -6.58 -11.20
CA TYR A 34 5.91 -5.81 -9.98
C TYR A 34 4.47 -5.34 -9.76
N THR A 35 4.11 -5.14 -8.51
CA THR A 35 2.87 -4.48 -8.09
C THR A 35 3.20 -3.05 -7.67
N LEU A 36 2.46 -2.04 -8.14
CA LEU A 36 2.65 -0.67 -7.65
C LEU A 36 2.15 -0.62 -6.20
N MET A 37 3.07 -0.41 -5.27
CA MET A 37 2.73 -0.23 -3.87
C MET A 37 2.31 1.20 -3.59
N ALA A 38 3.07 2.18 -4.11
CA ALA A 38 2.81 3.59 -3.84
C ALA A 38 3.55 4.55 -4.75
N THR A 39 3.06 5.79 -4.75
CA THR A 39 3.69 6.93 -5.39
C THR A 39 3.68 8.09 -4.39
N GLY A 40 4.86 8.60 -4.04
CA GLY A 40 5.05 9.86 -3.32
C GLY A 40 5.50 10.97 -4.27
N LYS A 41 5.80 12.15 -3.71
CA LYS A 41 6.23 13.34 -4.47
C LYS A 41 7.48 13.08 -5.32
N ASN A 42 8.45 12.35 -4.77
CA ASN A 42 9.75 12.11 -5.39
C ASN A 42 10.07 10.62 -5.60
N TYR A 43 9.15 9.72 -5.26
CA TYR A 43 9.41 8.30 -5.42
C TYR A 43 8.21 7.48 -5.86
N THR A 44 8.48 6.34 -6.48
CA THR A 44 7.50 5.28 -6.74
C THR A 44 8.04 3.97 -6.21
N ALA A 45 7.26 3.27 -5.39
CA ALA A 45 7.64 2.02 -4.76
C ALA A 45 6.85 0.86 -5.36
N TYR A 46 7.56 -0.22 -5.70
CA TYR A 46 6.99 -1.40 -6.31
C TYR A 46 7.37 -2.66 -5.54
N PHE A 47 6.43 -3.58 -5.43
CA PHE A 47 6.68 -4.91 -4.87
C PHE A 47 6.98 -5.91 -5.98
N SER A 48 7.99 -6.76 -5.81
CA SER A 48 8.23 -7.84 -6.76
C SER A 48 7.18 -8.95 -6.64
N HIS A 49 6.57 -9.35 -7.75
CA HIS A 49 5.77 -10.58 -7.85
C HIS A 49 6.65 -11.85 -7.84
N MET A 50 7.96 -11.69 -8.02
CA MET A 50 8.88 -12.78 -8.39
C MET A 50 9.67 -13.29 -7.20
N ASN A 51 9.04 -13.97 -6.23
CA ASN A 51 9.67 -14.86 -5.21
C ASN A 51 10.91 -14.35 -4.44
N THR A 52 11.29 -13.09 -4.60
CA THR A 52 12.36 -12.40 -3.90
C THR A 52 11.65 -11.30 -3.14
N ASN A 53 11.86 -11.23 -1.82
CA ASN A 53 11.22 -10.26 -0.92
C ASN A 53 11.75 -8.84 -1.16
N GLY A 54 11.90 -8.45 -2.42
CA GLY A 54 12.53 -7.23 -2.85
C GLY A 54 11.52 -6.18 -3.28
N PHE A 55 11.96 -4.94 -3.16
CA PHE A 55 11.22 -3.77 -3.56
C PHE A 55 12.05 -2.94 -4.53
N LYS A 56 11.41 -2.45 -5.57
CA LYS A 56 12.00 -1.48 -6.48
C LYS A 56 11.51 -0.11 -6.06
N PHE A 57 12.44 0.78 -5.75
CA PHE A 57 12.17 2.20 -5.63
C PHE A 57 12.61 2.90 -6.89
N VAL A 58 11.86 3.92 -7.27
CA VAL A 58 12.27 4.86 -8.30
C VAL A 58 12.31 6.21 -7.62
N ILE A 59 13.46 6.89 -7.61
CA ILE A 59 13.65 8.25 -7.05
C ILE A 59 14.29 9.09 -8.15
N ASN A 60 13.69 10.24 -8.51
CA ASN A 60 14.21 11.15 -9.55
C ASN A 60 14.65 10.40 -10.83
N ASP A 61 13.82 9.49 -11.35
CA ASP A 61 14.08 8.62 -12.51
C ASP A 61 15.13 7.51 -12.33
N HIS A 62 15.77 7.40 -11.16
CA HIS A 62 16.69 6.33 -10.83
C HIS A 62 15.97 5.18 -10.14
N SER A 63 16.17 3.94 -10.62
CA SER A 63 15.64 2.76 -9.94
C SER A 63 16.65 2.10 -9.01
N PHE A 64 16.21 1.76 -7.80
CA PHE A 64 16.92 0.99 -6.80
C PHE A 64 16.13 -0.27 -6.49
N LEU A 65 16.67 -1.43 -6.85
CA LEU A 65 16.11 -2.69 -6.40
C LEU A 65 16.84 -3.10 -5.13
N PHE A 66 16.12 -3.11 -4.02
CA PHE A 66 16.61 -3.65 -2.77
C PHE A 66 16.10 -5.07 -2.60
N LEU A 67 17.03 -5.98 -2.38
CA LEU A 67 16.75 -7.38 -2.13
C LEU A 67 17.28 -7.73 -0.74
N PRO A 68 16.41 -7.91 0.26
CA PRO A 68 16.80 -8.42 1.56
C PRO A 68 17.33 -9.83 1.38
N ARG A 69 18.54 -10.08 1.85
CA ARG A 69 19.26 -11.32 1.55
C ARG A 69 19.25 -12.27 2.73
N ASP A 70 19.88 -11.84 3.81
CA ASP A 70 20.17 -12.68 4.97
C ASP A 70 20.38 -11.86 6.24
N ILE A 71 20.12 -12.51 7.36
CA ILE A 71 20.63 -12.09 8.67
C ILE A 71 21.68 -13.11 9.13
N SER A 72 22.84 -12.60 9.57
CA SER A 72 23.96 -13.44 9.98
C SER A 72 24.74 -12.84 11.15
N TYR A 73 25.42 -13.72 11.90
CA TYR A 73 26.49 -13.28 12.80
C TYR A 73 27.79 -13.18 12.03
N THR A 74 28.49 -12.08 12.22
CA THR A 74 29.75 -11.80 11.51
C THR A 74 30.80 -11.27 12.47
N ASN A 75 32.03 -11.72 12.30
CA ASN A 75 33.17 -11.19 13.04
C ASN A 75 33.52 -9.75 12.59
N ASP A 76 34.39 -9.05 13.30
CA ASP A 76 34.80 -7.68 12.96
C ASP A 76 35.22 -7.52 11.48
N SER A 77 35.98 -8.49 10.93
CA SER A 77 36.43 -8.45 9.52
C SER A 77 35.30 -8.61 8.51
N GLY A 78 34.12 -9.08 8.92
CA GLY A 78 32.97 -9.33 8.06
C GLY A 78 33.24 -10.42 7.02
N GLU A 79 34.09 -11.40 7.36
CA GLU A 79 34.54 -12.47 6.46
C GLU A 79 33.98 -13.84 6.86
N THR A 80 33.77 -14.07 8.16
CA THR A 80 33.07 -15.27 8.64
C THR A 80 31.63 -14.90 8.95
N SER A 81 30.68 -15.51 8.25
CA SER A 81 29.25 -15.36 8.52
C SER A 81 28.65 -16.70 8.96
N MET A 82 27.92 -16.70 10.08
CA MET A 82 26.97 -17.76 10.38
C MET A 82 25.59 -17.27 9.98
N LEU A 83 25.02 -17.88 8.95
CA LEU A 83 23.67 -17.59 8.47
C LEU A 83 22.66 -18.01 9.55
N LEU A 84 21.86 -17.06 10.02
CA LEU A 84 20.78 -17.31 10.98
C LEU A 84 19.46 -17.59 10.26
N GLY A 85 19.24 -16.93 9.12
CA GLY A 85 18.07 -17.12 8.29
C GLY A 85 18.14 -16.33 6.99
N SER A 86 17.30 -16.71 6.04
CA SER A 86 17.08 -15.99 4.78
C SER A 86 15.63 -15.53 4.71
N ALA A 87 15.40 -14.37 4.08
CA ALA A 87 14.07 -13.80 3.90
C ALA A 87 13.11 -14.85 3.31
N ARG A 88 12.09 -15.27 4.07
CA ARG A 88 11.06 -16.22 3.62
C ARG A 88 9.83 -15.49 3.05
N ASN A 89 9.28 -16.03 1.97
CA ASN A 89 8.17 -15.43 1.20
C ASN A 89 6.80 -15.61 1.87
N THR A 90 6.63 -15.17 3.11
CA THR A 90 5.33 -15.24 3.78
C THR A 90 4.85 -13.84 4.14
N GLN A 91 4.34 -13.14 3.12
CA GLN A 91 3.59 -11.90 3.30
C GLN A 91 2.30 -12.22 4.04
N ILE A 92 2.07 -11.55 5.17
CA ILE A 92 0.94 -11.86 6.05
C ILE A 92 -0.13 -10.79 6.01
N GLN A 93 0.26 -9.53 5.78
CA GLN A 93 -0.70 -8.47 5.56
C GLN A 93 -0.10 -7.38 4.67
N ASN A 94 -0.95 -6.86 3.78
CA ASN A 94 -0.75 -5.60 3.10
C ASN A 94 -1.83 -4.65 3.63
N THR A 95 -1.41 -3.61 4.33
CA THR A 95 -2.27 -2.47 4.65
C THR A 95 -1.89 -1.33 3.71
N SER A 96 -2.74 -0.31 3.55
CA SER A 96 -2.49 0.81 2.64
C SER A 96 -1.08 1.41 2.75
N ASP A 97 -0.49 1.35 3.95
CA ASP A 97 0.76 2.03 4.28
C ASP A 97 1.86 1.06 4.80
N MET A 98 1.63 -0.26 4.81
CA MET A 98 2.61 -1.20 5.35
C MET A 98 2.48 -2.59 4.73
N VAL A 99 3.61 -3.16 4.35
CA VAL A 99 3.75 -4.57 3.99
C VAL A 99 4.64 -5.23 5.03
N TYR A 100 4.21 -6.35 5.62
CA TYR A 100 5.07 -7.09 6.55
C TYR A 100 5.11 -8.60 6.30
N PHE A 101 6.25 -9.16 6.69
CA PHE A 101 6.62 -10.56 6.60
C PHE A 101 6.91 -11.07 8.02
N ASP A 102 6.08 -12.00 8.52
CA ASP A 102 6.43 -12.68 9.76
C ASP A 102 7.37 -13.84 9.50
N ASN A 103 8.23 -14.07 10.48
CA ASN A 103 9.28 -15.05 10.46
C ASN A 103 10.22 -14.89 9.26
N ALA A 104 10.38 -13.65 8.78
CA ALA A 104 11.17 -13.34 7.59
C ALA A 104 12.56 -13.98 7.68
N TYR A 105 13.19 -14.00 8.86
CA TYR A 105 14.50 -14.61 9.05
C TYR A 105 14.58 -15.63 10.19
N GLY A 106 13.44 -16.20 10.62
CA GLY A 106 13.36 -17.16 11.73
C GLY A 106 12.16 -16.93 12.65
N MET A 107 11.86 -17.89 13.54
CA MET A 107 10.72 -17.80 14.47
C MET A 107 10.78 -16.53 15.32
N GLY A 108 9.70 -15.75 15.34
CA GLY A 108 9.55 -14.54 16.16
C GLY A 108 10.13 -13.25 15.58
N SER A 109 10.70 -13.28 14.37
CA SER A 109 11.16 -12.07 13.67
C SER A 109 10.09 -11.49 12.76
N GLN A 110 10.05 -10.16 12.59
CA GLN A 110 9.18 -9.52 11.60
C GLN A 110 9.98 -8.54 10.74
N LEU A 111 9.85 -8.64 9.43
CA LEU A 111 10.37 -7.65 8.50
C LEU A 111 9.20 -6.80 8.02
N ARG A 112 9.24 -5.50 8.31
CA ARG A 112 8.19 -4.55 7.99
C ARG A 112 8.72 -3.53 6.98
N TYR A 113 7.97 -3.33 5.93
CA TYR A 113 8.11 -2.23 4.99
C TYR A 113 7.04 -1.22 5.31
N LEU A 114 7.43 -0.12 5.93
CA LEU A 114 6.55 1.02 6.07
C LEU A 114 6.62 1.86 4.80
N LEU A 115 5.46 2.12 4.25
CA LEU A 115 5.30 3.04 3.15
C LEU A 115 5.03 4.43 3.73
N ASN A 116 5.99 5.34 3.60
CA ASN A 116 5.84 6.72 4.04
C ASN A 116 6.22 7.65 2.87
N PRO A 117 5.48 8.75 2.60
CA PRO A 117 5.88 9.76 1.62
C PRO A 117 7.28 10.38 1.84
N LEU A 118 7.86 10.22 3.03
CA LEU A 118 9.26 10.55 3.30
C LEU A 118 10.22 9.55 2.67
N MET A 119 9.87 8.26 2.70
CA MET A 119 10.64 7.14 2.15
C MET A 119 9.93 5.80 2.36
N VAL A 120 10.44 4.76 1.70
CA VAL A 120 10.14 3.41 2.15
C VAL A 120 11.16 2.98 3.20
N LYS A 121 10.61 2.51 4.31
CA LYS A 121 11.33 2.17 5.53
C LYS A 121 11.35 0.66 5.70
N GLU A 122 12.54 0.07 5.76
CA GLU A 122 12.75 -1.31 6.18
C GLU A 122 13.00 -1.33 7.69
N VAL A 123 12.03 -1.87 8.45
CA VAL A 123 12.19 -2.12 9.89
C VAL A 123 12.26 -3.60 10.11
N TYR A 124 13.32 -4.03 10.77
CA TYR A 124 13.40 -5.39 11.26
C TYR A 124 13.12 -5.45 12.76
N VAL A 125 12.06 -6.15 13.13
CA VAL A 125 11.60 -6.31 14.52
C VAL A 125 12.09 -7.65 15.06
N LEU A 126 12.93 -7.57 16.07
CA LEU A 126 13.44 -8.67 16.85
C LEU A 126 12.63 -8.80 18.13
N ASN A 127 11.76 -9.80 18.20
CA ASN A 127 11.09 -10.15 19.46
C ASN A 127 11.96 -11.04 20.35
N GLU A 128 13.00 -11.66 19.79
CA GLU A 128 14.02 -12.42 20.50
C GLU A 128 15.39 -12.19 19.84
N LEU A 129 16.45 -12.16 20.64
CA LEU A 129 17.82 -12.12 20.14
C LEU A 129 18.35 -13.56 19.95
N PRO A 130 18.85 -13.93 18.77
CA PRO A 130 19.43 -15.25 18.56
C PRO A 130 20.64 -15.45 19.49
N SER A 131 20.91 -16.68 19.92
CA SER A 131 22.13 -16.96 20.71
C SER A 131 23.39 -16.62 19.91
N PRO A 132 24.35 -15.85 20.46
CA PRO A 132 25.52 -15.41 19.72
C PRO A 132 26.50 -16.57 19.55
N VAL A 133 27.41 -16.47 18.57
CA VAL A 133 28.57 -17.38 18.52
C VAL A 133 29.66 -16.86 19.47
N SER A 134 29.79 -15.53 19.61
CA SER A 134 30.67 -14.84 20.57
C SER A 134 30.16 -13.45 20.95
N ARG A 135 30.65 -12.89 22.08
CA ARG A 135 30.31 -11.52 22.51
C ARG A 135 30.90 -10.42 21.62
N SER A 136 31.88 -10.74 20.78
CA SER A 136 32.49 -9.83 19.81
C SER A 136 31.80 -9.85 18.44
N ASP A 137 30.73 -10.64 18.28
CA ASP A 137 30.05 -10.75 17.00
C ASP A 137 29.17 -9.54 16.71
N TRP A 138 29.04 -9.27 15.42
CA TRP A 138 28.08 -8.33 14.87
C TRP A 138 26.90 -9.08 14.31
N MET A 139 25.72 -8.61 14.66
CA MET A 139 24.52 -8.98 13.92
C MET A 139 24.48 -8.12 12.66
N THR A 140 24.43 -8.79 11.51
CA THR A 140 24.50 -8.16 10.19
C THR A 140 23.20 -8.42 9.43
N LEU A 141 22.54 -7.35 9.02
CA LEU A 141 21.41 -7.36 8.10
C LEU A 141 21.94 -7.00 6.71
N SER A 142 21.89 -7.95 5.78
CA SER A 142 22.45 -7.79 4.44
C SER A 142 21.35 -7.54 3.42
N SER A 143 21.51 -6.45 2.68
CA SER A 143 20.65 -6.09 1.56
C SER A 143 21.48 -5.85 0.30
N ILE A 144 20.94 -6.26 -0.84
CA ILE A 144 21.55 -5.99 -2.14
C ILE A 144 20.84 -4.80 -2.73
N ALA A 145 21.59 -3.77 -3.11
CA ALA A 145 21.07 -2.63 -3.86
C ALA A 145 21.56 -2.71 -5.31
N ILE A 146 20.65 -2.92 -6.24
CA ILE A 146 20.93 -2.79 -7.68
C ILE A 146 20.46 -1.40 -8.10
N TYR A 147 21.38 -0.56 -8.54
CA TYR A 147 21.11 0.81 -8.96
C TYR A 147 21.65 1.06 -10.37
N ASN A 148 21.11 2.07 -11.06
CA ASN A 148 21.59 2.46 -12.39
C ASN A 148 23.04 2.95 -12.30
N ASN A 149 23.91 2.51 -13.22
CA ASN A 149 25.37 2.77 -13.17
C ASN A 149 25.80 4.25 -13.14
N ASP A 150 24.88 5.20 -13.30
CA ASP A 150 25.16 6.63 -13.39
C ASP A 150 25.28 7.32 -12.02
N LEU A 151 24.99 6.62 -10.91
CA LEU A 151 25.12 7.21 -9.58
C LEU A 151 26.53 7.06 -9.01
N LYS A 152 27.04 8.16 -8.48
CA LYS A 152 28.24 8.24 -7.66
C LYS A 152 27.87 8.04 -6.19
N LEU A 153 28.66 7.23 -5.49
CA LEU A 153 28.49 7.00 -4.05
C LEU A 153 29.57 7.75 -3.28
N LYS A 154 29.14 8.47 -2.25
CA LYS A 154 30.02 8.98 -1.19
C LYS A 154 29.58 8.41 0.14
N TYR A 155 30.46 8.46 1.12
CA TYR A 155 30.20 7.90 2.44
C TYR A 155 30.74 8.82 3.53
N ILE A 156 30.10 8.81 4.70
CA ILE A 156 30.51 9.61 5.86
C ILE A 156 31.18 8.69 6.87
N ASP A 157 32.47 8.90 7.10
CA ASP A 157 33.24 8.06 8.02
C ASP A 157 32.85 8.27 9.49
N GLU A 158 33.50 7.53 10.40
CA GLU A 158 33.23 7.61 11.83
C GLU A 158 33.54 8.97 12.48
N ASN A 159 34.26 9.84 11.77
CA ASN A 159 34.58 11.20 12.19
C ASN A 159 33.66 12.25 11.53
N GLY A 160 32.65 11.83 10.76
CA GLY A 160 31.74 12.74 10.07
C GLY A 160 32.29 13.32 8.77
N ILE A 161 33.39 12.78 8.22
CA ILE A 161 34.01 13.29 7.00
C ILE A 161 33.42 12.61 5.77
N GLU A 162 33.00 13.40 4.78
CA GLU A 162 32.50 12.93 3.48
C GLU A 162 33.66 12.52 2.55
N ASN A 163 33.62 11.27 2.12
CA ASN A 163 34.65 10.65 1.29
C ASN A 163 34.04 10.08 0.01
N GLY A 164 34.76 10.22 -1.11
CA GLY A 164 34.41 9.53 -2.35
C GLY A 164 34.64 8.03 -2.23
N TRP A 165 33.70 7.21 -2.72
CA TRP A 165 33.85 5.76 -2.66
C TRP A 165 34.55 5.20 -3.90
N ASN A 166 35.57 4.38 -3.66
CA ASN A 166 36.41 3.76 -4.70
C ASN A 166 35.97 2.33 -5.07
N GLY A 167 34.85 1.84 -4.53
CA GLY A 167 34.36 0.49 -4.77
C GLY A 167 34.91 -0.59 -3.83
N THR A 168 35.86 -0.26 -2.94
CA THR A 168 36.41 -1.21 -1.97
C THR A 168 35.48 -1.38 -0.77
N LYS A 169 35.67 -2.50 -0.04
CA LYS A 169 34.94 -2.78 1.20
C LYS A 169 35.20 -1.65 2.21
N THR A 170 34.17 -0.91 2.59
CA THR A 170 34.28 0.28 3.46
C THR A 170 33.26 0.21 4.59
N LYS A 171 33.73 0.44 5.82
CA LYS A 171 32.89 0.71 6.99
C LYS A 171 32.52 2.19 7.00
N THR A 172 31.25 2.52 7.14
CA THR A 172 30.78 3.90 7.09
C THR A 172 29.57 4.12 8.01
N ASN A 173 29.39 5.34 8.51
CA ASN A 173 28.19 5.70 9.24
C ASN A 173 27.06 5.99 8.25
N GLU A 174 27.31 6.80 7.22
CA GLU A 174 26.28 7.22 6.27
C GLU A 174 26.71 6.94 4.83
N ILE A 175 25.74 6.83 3.93
CA ILE A 175 25.95 6.64 2.50
C ILE A 175 25.13 7.69 1.76
N LYS A 176 25.76 8.44 0.86
CA LYS A 176 25.11 9.46 0.04
C LYS A 176 25.25 9.12 -1.43
N PHE A 177 24.15 9.28 -2.16
CA PHE A 177 24.09 9.00 -3.59
C PHE A 177 23.93 10.30 -4.36
N TYR A 178 24.75 10.46 -5.39
CA TYR A 178 24.79 11.62 -6.28
C TYR A 178 24.64 11.16 -7.71
N ASP A 179 24.09 12.02 -8.57
CA ASP A 179 24.09 11.77 -10.00
C ASP A 179 25.47 12.03 -10.63
N SER A 180 25.55 11.86 -11.96
CA SER A 180 26.77 12.11 -12.73
C SER A 180 27.27 13.57 -12.64
N SER A 181 26.37 14.52 -12.33
CA SER A 181 26.63 15.95 -12.16
C SER A 181 26.98 16.34 -10.72
N ASP A 182 27.18 15.37 -9.82
CA ASP A 182 27.42 15.59 -8.38
C ASP A 182 26.24 16.28 -7.65
N MET A 183 25.03 16.20 -8.19
CA MET A 183 23.82 16.62 -7.50
C MET A 183 23.33 15.51 -6.57
N PHE A 184 23.02 15.88 -5.33
CA PHE A 184 22.49 14.98 -4.31
C PHE A 184 21.16 14.37 -4.76
N GLN A 185 21.02 13.06 -4.62
CA GLN A 185 19.79 12.32 -4.93
C GLN A 185 19.09 11.86 -3.66
N PHE A 186 19.79 11.12 -2.81
CA PHE A 186 19.29 10.63 -1.53
C PHE A 186 20.45 10.12 -0.66
N GLU A 187 20.15 9.80 0.60
CA GLU A 187 21.11 9.21 1.54
C GLU A 187 20.52 8.04 2.33
N LEU A 188 21.40 7.21 2.88
CA LEU A 188 21.14 6.24 3.92
C LEU A 188 21.91 6.73 5.15
N PRO A 189 21.22 7.17 6.22
CA PRO A 189 21.85 7.72 7.41
C PRO A 189 22.47 6.59 8.24
N GLN A 190 23.10 6.92 9.36
CA GLN A 190 23.57 5.90 10.27
C GLN A 190 22.44 4.96 10.71
N PRO A 191 22.58 3.63 10.52
CA PRO A 191 21.53 2.70 10.89
C PRO A 191 21.40 2.68 12.42
N LEU A 192 20.17 2.62 12.93
CA LEU A 192 19.89 2.68 14.37
C LEU A 192 19.11 1.44 14.81
N ALA A 193 19.42 0.95 16.00
CA ALA A 193 18.58 0.00 16.72
C ALA A 193 17.86 0.76 17.84
N ARG A 194 16.57 0.50 18.03
CA ARG A 194 15.78 1.02 19.15
C ARG A 194 15.08 -0.10 19.89
N ASP A 195 14.98 0.02 21.20
CA ASP A 195 14.32 -0.96 22.06
C ASP A 195 12.91 -0.50 22.50
N ALA A 196 12.15 -1.38 23.15
CA ALA A 196 10.80 -1.06 23.63
C ALA A 196 10.75 0.07 24.69
N SER A 197 11.89 0.38 25.31
CA SER A 197 12.05 1.48 26.27
C SER A 197 12.61 2.75 25.63
N ASN A 198 12.66 2.82 24.29
CA ASN A 198 13.16 3.96 23.55
C ASN A 198 14.69 4.19 23.69
N ASN A 199 15.45 3.20 24.15
CA ASN A 199 16.91 3.27 24.14
C ASN A 199 17.44 3.04 22.72
N THR A 200 18.51 3.73 22.35
CA THR A 200 19.12 3.63 21.01
C THR A 200 20.53 3.09 21.05
N VAL A 201 20.88 2.35 19.98
CA VAL A 201 22.23 1.91 19.69
C VAL A 201 22.50 2.18 18.21
N SER A 202 23.59 2.89 17.91
CA SER A 202 24.00 3.11 16.54
C SER A 202 24.72 1.90 15.96
N GLY A 203 24.40 1.60 14.70
CA GLY A 203 25.12 0.65 13.86
C GLY A 203 26.07 1.37 12.90
N HIS A 204 26.55 0.62 11.91
CA HIS A 204 27.29 1.14 10.78
C HIS A 204 26.96 0.33 9.52
N TYR A 205 27.21 0.91 8.35
CA TYR A 205 27.16 0.17 7.11
C TYR A 205 28.51 -0.43 6.75
N LEU A 206 28.43 -1.56 6.06
CA LEU A 206 29.51 -2.18 5.32
C LEU A 206 29.10 -2.22 3.86
N ILE A 207 29.82 -1.48 3.03
CA ILE A 207 29.56 -1.39 1.58
C ILE A 207 30.68 -2.03 0.78
N TYR A 208 30.35 -2.77 -0.27
CA TYR A 208 31.32 -3.26 -1.26
C TYR A 208 30.66 -3.46 -2.63
N LYS A 209 31.44 -3.32 -3.72
CA LYS A 209 30.98 -3.65 -5.08
C LYS A 209 31.55 -4.98 -5.53
N ARG A 210 30.71 -5.83 -6.13
CA ARG A 210 31.17 -7.05 -6.81
C ARG A 210 30.31 -7.29 -8.04
N ASP A 211 30.94 -7.54 -9.19
CA ASP A 211 30.26 -7.86 -10.46
C ASP A 211 29.21 -6.81 -10.86
N GLY A 212 29.47 -5.53 -10.58
CA GLY A 212 28.55 -4.43 -10.87
C GLY A 212 27.46 -4.22 -9.81
N ILE A 213 27.31 -5.12 -8.85
CA ILE A 213 26.28 -5.09 -7.80
C ILE A 213 26.85 -4.44 -6.54
N LEU A 214 26.09 -3.51 -5.95
CA LEU A 214 26.40 -2.90 -4.65
C LEU A 214 25.74 -3.70 -3.53
N TYR A 215 26.58 -4.10 -2.58
CA TYR A 215 26.16 -4.79 -1.37
C TYR A 215 26.22 -3.79 -0.23
N ILE A 216 25.10 -3.65 0.49
CA ILE A 216 24.98 -2.77 1.65
C ILE A 216 24.51 -3.63 2.82
N SER A 217 25.35 -3.73 3.84
CA SER A 217 25.01 -4.47 5.05
C SER A 217 25.03 -3.54 6.25
N ALA A 218 23.94 -3.49 7.00
CA ALA A 218 23.90 -2.79 8.28
C ALA A 218 24.36 -3.71 9.40
N ARG A 219 25.20 -3.20 10.30
CA ARG A 219 25.86 -3.98 11.34
C ARG A 219 25.64 -3.35 12.70
N PHE A 220 25.20 -4.18 13.64
CA PHE A 220 24.98 -3.80 15.03
C PHE A 220 25.78 -4.72 15.95
N SER A 221 26.44 -4.15 16.96
CA SER A 221 27.21 -4.93 17.92
C SER A 221 26.25 -5.81 18.73
N TYR A 222 26.48 -7.12 18.77
CA TYR A 222 25.63 -8.02 19.55
C TYR A 222 25.61 -7.62 21.03
N ALA A 223 26.77 -7.27 21.58
CA ALA A 223 26.88 -6.83 22.97
C ALA A 223 26.02 -5.60 23.28
N SER A 224 25.85 -4.70 22.30
CA SER A 224 25.00 -3.53 22.48
C SER A 224 23.51 -3.91 22.42
N LEU A 225 23.13 -4.76 21.46
CA LEU A 225 21.75 -5.25 21.34
C LEU A 225 21.32 -6.13 22.53
N ALA A 226 22.23 -6.93 23.08
CA ALA A 226 21.93 -7.82 24.21
C ALA A 226 21.52 -7.10 25.50
N ASN A 227 21.81 -5.80 25.60
CA ASN A 227 21.41 -4.97 26.74
C ASN A 227 20.10 -4.21 26.48
N MET A 228 19.49 -4.37 25.30
CA MET A 228 18.27 -3.67 24.90
C MET A 228 17.01 -4.46 25.30
N THR A 229 15.95 -3.74 25.58
CA THR A 229 14.62 -4.28 25.94
C THR A 229 13.85 -4.70 24.70
N LEU A 230 13.51 -5.98 24.58
CA LEU A 230 12.73 -6.48 23.45
C LEU A 230 11.28 -5.91 23.43
N PRO A 231 10.66 -5.73 22.26
CA PRO A 231 11.23 -5.90 20.92
C PRO A 231 12.29 -4.85 20.55
N ILE A 232 13.27 -5.25 19.75
CA ILE A 232 14.28 -4.36 19.16
C ILE A 232 13.92 -4.10 17.70
N TYR A 233 13.89 -2.83 17.31
CA TYR A 233 13.63 -2.34 15.97
C TYR A 233 14.95 -1.90 15.34
N LEU A 234 15.40 -2.62 14.31
CA LEU A 234 16.53 -2.19 13.50
C LEU A 234 15.99 -1.36 12.34
N ASP A 235 16.41 -0.10 12.30
CA ASP A 235 16.00 0.89 11.32
C ASP A 235 17.17 1.21 10.40
N LEU A 236 16.95 1.01 9.10
CA LEU A 236 17.94 1.29 8.07
C LEU A 236 17.71 2.65 7.38
N SER A 237 16.76 3.46 7.84
CA SER A 237 16.12 4.49 7.02
C SER A 237 16.05 5.90 7.68
N LEU A 238 16.53 6.92 6.95
CA LEU A 238 16.62 8.41 7.10
C LEU A 238 16.58 9.16 8.46
N ALA A 239 17.13 10.38 8.39
CA ALA A 239 17.27 11.37 9.46
C ALA A 239 15.99 11.62 10.28
N GLU A 240 16.17 11.79 11.60
CA GLU A 240 15.14 12.33 12.49
C GLU A 240 14.74 13.74 12.04
N GLY A 241 13.51 14.14 12.32
CA GLY A 241 13.09 15.52 12.14
C GLY A 241 12.58 15.91 10.77
N GLN A 242 11.84 15.02 10.09
CA GLN A 242 11.27 15.32 8.77
C GLN A 242 9.75 15.36 8.78
N VAL A 243 9.15 16.13 7.87
CA VAL A 243 7.71 16.17 7.62
C VAL A 243 7.39 16.12 6.14
N ALA A 244 6.34 15.39 5.74
CA ALA A 244 5.89 15.37 4.36
C ALA A 244 4.38 15.16 4.21
N PHE A 245 3.86 15.65 3.10
CA PHE A 245 2.54 15.28 2.61
C PHE A 245 2.58 13.96 1.82
N GLY A 246 1.51 13.17 1.93
CA GLY A 246 1.31 11.93 1.18
C GLY A 246 1.34 12.10 -0.34
N LYS A 247 0.93 13.28 -0.83
CA LYS A 247 0.85 13.60 -2.26
C LYS A 247 1.34 15.03 -2.53
N ALA A 248 1.87 15.23 -3.73
CA ALA A 248 2.22 16.57 -4.23
C ALA A 248 0.98 17.44 -4.54
N GLU A 249 -0.14 16.79 -4.86
CA GLU A 249 -1.42 17.45 -5.14
C GLU A 249 -2.61 16.70 -4.52
N TYR A 250 -3.57 17.46 -4.02
CA TYR A 250 -4.87 16.98 -3.51
C TYR A 250 -6.02 17.75 -4.15
N ILE A 251 -7.23 17.23 -4.04
CA ILE A 251 -8.46 17.92 -4.44
C ILE A 251 -9.17 18.50 -3.20
N LEU A 252 -9.84 19.64 -3.34
CA LEU A 252 -10.67 20.23 -2.27
C LEU A 252 -11.67 19.19 -1.73
N GLY A 253 -11.70 19.01 -0.40
CA GLY A 253 -12.50 17.99 0.28
C GLY A 253 -11.82 16.62 0.40
N GLU A 254 -10.64 16.43 -0.19
CA GLU A 254 -9.82 15.24 0.03
C GLU A 254 -9.10 15.28 1.38
N THR A 255 -8.80 14.11 1.94
CA THR A 255 -7.98 13.97 3.14
C THR A 255 -6.50 14.15 2.81
N LEU A 256 -5.91 15.19 3.38
CA LEU A 256 -4.46 15.39 3.45
C LEU A 256 -3.87 14.35 4.41
N ASP A 257 -2.98 13.51 3.89
CA ASP A 257 -2.16 12.63 4.72
C ASP A 257 -0.87 13.37 5.05
N ILE A 258 -0.59 13.58 6.33
CA ILE A 258 0.58 14.30 6.81
C ILE A 258 1.40 13.33 7.64
N TRP A 259 2.67 13.22 7.31
CA TRP A 259 3.59 12.30 7.95
C TRP A 259 4.69 13.10 8.60
N ASP A 260 4.94 12.83 9.88
CA ASP A 260 6.13 13.33 10.55
C ASP A 260 7.01 12.18 11.04
N ARG A 261 8.29 12.49 11.15
CA ARG A 261 9.27 11.68 11.83
C ARG A 261 9.92 12.57 12.86
N GLY A 262 9.61 12.27 14.11
CA GLY A 262 10.10 13.04 15.22
C GLY A 262 11.52 12.70 15.65
N PHE A 263 12.06 13.53 16.53
CA PHE A 263 13.28 13.28 17.28
C PHE A 263 12.93 12.64 18.62
N THR A 264 13.97 12.11 19.24
CA THR A 264 13.76 11.13 20.32
C THR A 264 13.97 11.71 21.70
N TRP A 265 14.42 12.97 21.78
CA TRP A 265 14.80 13.66 23.02
C TRP A 265 14.20 15.06 23.19
N SER A 266 13.25 15.47 22.34
CA SER A 266 12.57 16.78 22.43
C SER A 266 11.06 16.66 22.59
N ASP A 267 10.44 17.73 23.10
CA ASP A 267 9.01 17.95 22.88
C ASP A 267 8.82 18.31 21.41
N GLU A 268 7.81 17.72 20.77
CA GLU A 268 7.64 17.79 19.32
C GLU A 268 6.20 18.05 18.95
N ARG A 269 6.05 18.79 17.86
CA ARG A 269 4.76 19.02 17.26
C ARG A 269 4.86 19.24 15.77
N THR A 270 3.82 18.83 15.06
CA THR A 270 3.62 19.17 13.66
C THR A 270 2.51 20.20 13.54
N LEU A 271 2.81 21.32 12.87
CA LEU A 271 1.85 22.39 12.58
C LEU A 271 1.39 22.31 11.13
N LEU A 272 0.08 22.39 10.91
CA LEU A 272 -0.50 22.49 9.58
C LEU A 272 -1.01 23.91 9.33
N TYR A 273 -0.53 24.53 8.26
CA TYR A 273 -0.93 25.85 7.82
C TYR A 273 -1.77 25.76 6.54
N ASN A 274 -2.88 26.50 6.52
CA ASN A 274 -3.72 26.67 5.34
C ASN A 274 -3.09 27.64 4.32
N PRO A 275 -3.70 27.83 3.12
CA PRO A 275 -3.20 28.76 2.10
C PRO A 275 -3.18 30.24 2.50
N SER A 276 -3.85 30.61 3.60
CA SER A 276 -3.78 31.95 4.19
C SER A 276 -2.67 32.06 5.25
N ASN A 277 -1.81 31.04 5.37
CA ASN A 277 -0.73 30.93 6.34
C ASN A 277 -1.21 30.96 7.81
N GLN A 278 -2.44 30.48 8.06
CA GLN A 278 -2.98 30.30 9.40
C GLN A 278 -2.80 28.85 9.85
N VAL A 279 -2.39 28.64 11.09
CA VAL A 279 -2.35 27.31 11.70
C VAL A 279 -3.78 26.81 11.89
N VAL A 280 -4.12 25.71 11.24
CA VAL A 280 -5.44 25.08 11.31
C VAL A 280 -5.43 23.76 12.08
N ALA A 281 -4.26 23.14 12.25
CA ALA A 281 -4.08 21.99 13.13
C ALA A 281 -2.71 22.03 13.81
N THR A 282 -2.67 21.49 15.03
CA THR A 282 -1.46 21.25 15.80
C THR A 282 -1.51 19.83 16.31
N PHE A 283 -0.48 19.06 16.00
CA PHE A 283 -0.35 17.68 16.41
C PHE A 283 0.78 17.59 17.43
N ASP A 284 0.42 17.66 18.71
CA ASP A 284 1.35 17.51 19.82
C ASP A 284 1.47 16.03 20.21
N LEU A 285 2.65 15.59 20.67
CA LEU A 285 2.90 14.23 21.19
C LEU A 285 2.62 13.13 20.15
N PRO A 286 3.49 12.98 19.13
CA PRO A 286 3.34 11.96 18.10
C PRO A 286 3.07 10.57 18.68
N ASN A 287 1.92 9.99 18.31
CA ASN A 287 1.58 8.59 18.58
C ASN A 287 2.20 7.73 17.49
N TYR A 288 3.48 7.44 17.67
CA TYR A 288 4.25 6.74 16.66
C TYR A 288 3.70 5.34 16.38
N VAL A 289 3.20 5.13 15.16
CA VAL A 289 2.52 3.88 14.74
C VAL A 289 3.52 2.71 14.67
N ASP A 290 4.79 3.02 14.43
CA ASP A 290 5.91 2.08 14.33
C ASP A 290 7.07 2.41 15.30
N GLY A 291 6.83 3.30 16.26
CA GLY A 291 7.83 3.82 17.19
C GLY A 291 8.62 5.05 16.70
N TRP A 292 8.40 5.54 15.46
CA TRP A 292 9.13 6.68 14.91
C TRP A 292 8.37 7.60 13.96
N THR A 293 7.26 7.13 13.37
CA THR A 293 6.49 7.88 12.38
C THR A 293 5.07 8.11 12.88
N SER A 294 4.58 9.33 12.82
CA SER A 294 3.15 9.61 13.00
C SER A 294 2.50 9.95 11.68
N LYS A 295 1.27 9.47 11.52
CA LYS A 295 0.39 9.85 10.42
C LYS A 295 -0.77 10.64 10.98
N TYR A 296 -0.93 11.85 10.49
CA TYR A 296 -2.10 12.69 10.75
C TYR A 296 -2.92 12.84 9.49
N THR A 297 -4.20 13.12 9.67
CA THR A 297 -5.14 13.34 8.58
C THR A 297 -5.88 14.65 8.79
N TYR A 298 -6.10 15.39 7.70
CA TYR A 298 -6.88 16.63 7.72
C TYR A 298 -7.67 16.77 6.42
N THR A 299 -8.96 17.07 6.47
CA THR A 299 -9.75 17.30 5.25
C THR A 299 -9.51 18.69 4.70
N ALA A 300 -8.96 18.79 3.48
CA ALA A 300 -8.66 20.08 2.85
C ALA A 300 -9.92 20.92 2.66
N ASP A 301 -9.94 22.11 3.26
CA ASP A 301 -11.08 23.04 3.27
C ASP A 301 -10.86 24.28 2.38
N ALA A 302 -9.66 24.43 1.81
CA ALA A 302 -9.29 25.56 0.97
C ALA A 302 -8.36 25.14 -0.18
N VAL A 303 -8.54 25.80 -1.33
CA VAL A 303 -7.67 25.67 -2.51
C VAL A 303 -6.42 26.52 -2.31
N GLY A 304 -5.27 25.99 -2.70
CA GLY A 304 -3.98 26.69 -2.66
C GLY A 304 -2.86 25.86 -2.05
N TRP A 305 -1.77 26.53 -1.69
CA TRP A 305 -0.60 25.91 -1.07
C TRP A 305 -0.81 25.67 0.41
N TRP A 306 -0.70 24.42 0.83
CA TRP A 306 -0.68 24.01 2.23
C TRP A 306 0.75 23.76 2.68
N LYS A 307 1.04 24.05 3.95
CA LYS A 307 2.37 23.89 4.55
C LYS A 307 2.27 23.05 5.82
N ALA A 308 3.09 22.01 5.93
CA ALA A 308 3.31 21.28 7.17
C ALA A 308 4.69 21.64 7.72
N GLU A 309 4.80 21.90 9.02
CA GLU A 309 6.06 22.32 9.66
C GLU A 309 6.27 21.51 10.93
N LEU A 310 7.38 20.77 10.99
CA LEU A 310 7.80 20.06 12.20
C LEU A 310 8.59 21.02 13.09
N GLN A 311 8.23 21.06 14.36
CA GLN A 311 8.93 21.86 15.36
C GLN A 311 9.36 21.00 16.53
N THR A 312 10.53 21.33 17.07
CA THR A 312 11.03 20.77 18.33
C THR A 312 11.30 21.84 19.35
N LYS A 313 11.30 21.42 20.61
CA LYS A 313 11.65 22.26 21.74
C LYS A 313 12.62 21.48 22.64
N PRO A 314 13.85 21.99 22.86
CA PRO A 314 14.94 21.22 23.48
C PRO A 314 14.74 20.94 24.97
N PHE A 315 13.85 21.66 25.68
CA PHE A 315 13.50 21.46 27.10
C PHE A 315 12.14 22.10 27.40
N LEU A 316 11.47 21.71 28.49
CA LEU A 316 10.13 22.19 28.92
C LEU A 316 9.94 23.72 28.90
N TRP A 317 11.02 24.51 28.97
CA TRP A 317 10.99 25.98 29.02
C TRP A 317 11.58 26.70 27.79
N GLY A 318 12.02 25.99 26.76
CA GLY A 318 12.52 26.59 25.51
C GLY A 318 11.44 27.13 24.57
N ASP A 319 11.86 27.86 23.53
CA ASP A 319 11.00 28.22 22.39
C ASP A 319 10.94 27.06 21.38
N TRP A 320 9.84 26.98 20.65
CA TRP A 320 9.71 26.05 19.53
C TRP A 320 10.59 26.49 18.36
N THR A 321 11.33 25.54 17.80
CA THR A 321 12.22 25.74 16.66
C THR A 321 11.77 24.90 15.48
N GLY A 322 11.62 25.51 14.32
CA GLY A 322 11.29 24.80 13.07
C GLY A 322 12.47 23.92 12.64
N GLN A 323 12.19 22.65 12.37
CA GLN A 323 13.17 21.65 11.98
C GLN A 323 13.07 21.33 10.50
N ASP A 324 11.84 21.11 10.02
CA ASP A 324 11.58 20.79 8.63
C ASP A 324 10.22 21.33 8.17
N THR A 325 10.04 21.45 6.86
CA THR A 325 8.83 21.99 6.26
C THR A 325 8.58 21.38 4.89
N ASP A 326 7.34 20.92 4.65
CA ASP A 326 6.89 20.48 3.32
C ASP A 326 5.63 21.21 2.86
N TYR A 327 5.40 21.17 1.56
CA TYR A 327 4.30 21.85 0.88
C TYR A 327 3.59 20.91 -0.10
N THR A 328 2.27 21.06 -0.15
CA THR A 328 1.39 20.42 -1.14
C THR A 328 0.40 21.43 -1.72
N TYR A 329 -0.11 21.18 -2.92
CA TYR A 329 -1.11 22.03 -3.56
C TYR A 329 -2.49 21.36 -3.58
N VAL A 330 -3.50 22.04 -3.03
CA VAL A 330 -4.90 21.62 -3.14
C VAL A 330 -5.56 22.34 -4.30
N LYS A 331 -6.04 21.60 -5.29
CA LYS A 331 -6.81 22.14 -6.43
C LYS A 331 -8.31 22.10 -6.16
N ALA A 332 -9.05 22.96 -6.86
CA ALA A 332 -10.51 22.92 -6.80
C ALA A 332 -11.03 21.55 -7.26
N ALA A 333 -12.10 21.06 -6.60
CA ALA A 333 -12.84 19.92 -7.12
C ALA A 333 -13.32 20.22 -8.54
N PRO A 334 -13.24 19.27 -9.48
CA PRO A 334 -13.77 19.49 -10.81
C PRO A 334 -15.26 19.82 -10.67
N THR A 335 -15.64 21.04 -11.08
CA THR A 335 -17.05 21.39 -11.17
C THR A 335 -17.71 20.33 -12.05
N PRO A 336 -18.79 19.67 -11.61
CA PRO A 336 -19.49 18.75 -12.48
C PRO A 336 -19.85 19.55 -13.73
N THR A 337 -19.31 19.13 -14.88
CA THR A 337 -19.67 19.72 -16.17
C THR A 337 -21.19 19.67 -16.22
N PRO A 338 -21.89 20.81 -16.35
CA PRO A 338 -23.34 20.80 -16.42
C PRO A 338 -23.70 19.80 -17.51
N THR A 339 -24.43 18.74 -17.14
CA THR A 339 -24.90 17.76 -18.11
C THR A 339 -25.57 18.58 -19.20
N PRO A 340 -25.14 18.48 -20.48
CA PRO A 340 -25.70 19.31 -21.53
C PRO A 340 -27.22 19.17 -21.45
N LEU A 341 -27.90 20.29 -21.26
CA LEU A 341 -29.36 20.33 -21.34
C LEU A 341 -29.71 19.59 -22.64
N PRO A 342 -30.57 18.55 -22.59
CA PRO A 342 -30.87 17.76 -23.78
C PRO A 342 -31.20 18.73 -24.91
N THR A 343 -30.36 18.73 -25.94
CA THR A 343 -30.58 19.55 -27.14
C THR A 343 -32.01 19.26 -27.59
N PRO A 344 -32.89 20.27 -27.78
CA PRO A 344 -34.22 20.02 -28.27
C PRO A 344 -34.07 19.19 -29.54
N THR A 345 -34.56 17.95 -29.48
CA THR A 345 -34.42 17.01 -30.58
C THR A 345 -35.06 17.68 -31.81
N PRO A 346 -34.34 17.82 -32.94
CA PRO A 346 -34.97 18.33 -34.15
C PRO A 346 -36.20 17.47 -34.41
N THR A 347 -37.36 18.12 -34.55
CA THR A 347 -38.61 17.43 -34.89
C THR A 347 -38.32 16.56 -36.12
N PRO A 348 -38.45 15.22 -36.03
CA PRO A 348 -38.08 14.36 -37.14
C PRO A 348 -38.95 14.72 -38.33
N THR A 349 -38.31 15.14 -39.43
CA THR A 349 -38.93 15.12 -40.75
C THR A 349 -39.51 13.71 -40.94
N PRO A 350 -40.79 13.55 -41.30
CA PRO A 350 -41.43 12.24 -41.38
C PRO A 350 -40.65 11.36 -42.36
N VAL A 351 -39.94 10.37 -41.81
CA VAL A 351 -39.35 9.29 -42.57
C VAL A 351 -40.51 8.43 -43.07
N PRO A 352 -40.56 8.05 -44.36
CA PRO A 352 -41.59 7.14 -44.85
C PRO A 352 -41.58 5.87 -43.99
N THR A 353 -42.65 5.69 -43.23
CA THR A 353 -42.90 4.51 -42.39
C THR A 353 -42.92 3.29 -43.28
N THR A 354 -41.85 2.49 -43.22
CA THR A 354 -41.91 1.09 -43.62
C THR A 354 -42.92 0.39 -42.70
N PRO A 355 -43.78 -0.50 -43.22
CA PRO A 355 -44.72 -1.24 -42.38
C PRO A 355 -43.98 -1.97 -41.25
N PRO A 356 -44.49 -1.95 -40.00
CA PRO A 356 -43.88 -2.70 -38.91
C PRO A 356 -43.79 -4.18 -39.29
N GLY A 357 -42.58 -4.75 -39.18
CA GLY A 357 -42.38 -6.19 -39.35
C GLY A 357 -43.15 -6.98 -38.28
N PRO A 358 -43.39 -8.27 -38.50
CA PRO A 358 -44.19 -9.09 -37.60
C PRO A 358 -43.57 -9.17 -36.19
N SER A 359 -44.38 -9.03 -35.14
CA SER A 359 -43.98 -9.03 -33.72
C SER A 359 -44.59 -10.20 -32.96
N GLY A 360 -43.94 -10.68 -31.90
CA GLY A 360 -44.52 -11.62 -30.92
C GLY A 360 -44.60 -10.99 -29.53
N VAL A 361 -45.37 -11.61 -28.62
CA VAL A 361 -45.44 -11.18 -27.21
C VAL A 361 -44.42 -11.98 -26.41
N LEU A 362 -43.43 -11.31 -25.82
CA LEU A 362 -42.52 -11.90 -24.84
C LEU A 362 -43.13 -11.72 -23.45
N HIS A 363 -43.28 -12.80 -22.68
CA HIS A 363 -43.79 -12.75 -21.31
C HIS A 363 -43.00 -13.66 -20.37
N GLY A 364 -43.09 -13.39 -19.06
CA GLY A 364 -42.44 -14.22 -18.07
C GLY A 364 -42.44 -13.61 -16.68
N THR A 365 -41.70 -14.26 -15.79
CA THR A 365 -41.55 -13.91 -14.37
C THR A 365 -40.06 -13.80 -14.05
N ILE A 366 -39.70 -12.89 -13.14
CA ILE A 366 -38.33 -12.69 -12.69
C ILE A 366 -38.26 -13.16 -11.23
N TYR A 367 -37.39 -14.13 -10.96
CA TYR A 367 -37.18 -14.70 -9.63
C TYR A 367 -35.77 -14.39 -9.11
N ASP A 368 -35.60 -14.50 -7.80
CA ASP A 368 -34.29 -14.69 -7.18
C ASP A 368 -33.91 -16.19 -7.14
N THR A 369 -32.67 -16.49 -6.77
CA THR A 369 -32.20 -17.88 -6.59
C THR A 369 -32.93 -18.66 -5.50
N SER A 370 -33.75 -18.00 -4.67
CA SER A 370 -34.57 -18.61 -3.62
C SER A 370 -36.01 -18.86 -4.09
N GLY A 371 -36.36 -18.51 -5.32
CA GLY A 371 -37.69 -18.69 -5.92
C GLY A 371 -38.68 -17.56 -5.61
N ASN A 372 -38.25 -16.47 -4.97
CA ASN A 372 -39.11 -15.31 -4.74
C ASN A 372 -39.16 -14.43 -5.98
N THR A 373 -40.31 -13.81 -6.24
CA THR A 373 -40.47 -12.91 -7.37
C THR A 373 -39.86 -11.52 -7.09
N ILE A 374 -39.14 -10.99 -8.07
CA ILE A 374 -38.45 -9.70 -8.00
C ILE A 374 -39.32 -8.62 -8.66
N ARG A 375 -39.66 -7.56 -7.90
CA ARG A 375 -40.40 -6.38 -8.38
C ARG A 375 -39.44 -5.25 -8.75
N GLY A 376 -39.86 -4.34 -9.64
CA GLY A 376 -39.09 -3.15 -9.99
C GLY A 376 -37.90 -3.41 -10.91
N ALA A 377 -37.89 -4.55 -11.60
CA ALA A 377 -36.87 -4.88 -12.58
C ALA A 377 -37.10 -4.13 -13.91
N THR A 378 -36.01 -3.84 -14.61
CA THR A 378 -36.01 -3.28 -15.97
C THR A 378 -35.57 -4.34 -16.96
N ILE A 379 -36.34 -4.50 -18.05
CA ILE A 379 -36.04 -5.41 -19.15
C ILE A 379 -35.65 -4.57 -20.36
N THR A 380 -34.52 -4.90 -20.98
CA THR A 380 -34.00 -4.24 -22.18
C THR A 380 -33.77 -5.26 -23.28
N ILE A 381 -34.34 -5.01 -24.46
CA ILE A 381 -34.14 -5.81 -25.66
C ILE A 381 -33.03 -5.17 -26.52
N ASP A 382 -32.29 -5.98 -27.27
CA ASP A 382 -31.27 -5.53 -28.23
C ASP A 382 -31.74 -4.48 -29.25
N THR A 383 -33.04 -4.42 -29.54
CA THR A 383 -33.69 -3.40 -30.37
C THR A 383 -33.81 -2.02 -29.69
N GLY A 384 -33.38 -1.91 -28.43
CA GLY A 384 -33.52 -0.71 -27.61
C GLY A 384 -34.90 -0.57 -26.94
N GLN A 385 -35.83 -1.52 -27.16
CA GLN A 385 -37.09 -1.54 -26.42
C GLN A 385 -36.83 -1.82 -24.94
N THR A 386 -37.43 -1.01 -24.07
CA THR A 386 -37.35 -1.17 -22.63
C THR A 386 -38.73 -1.37 -22.02
N TYR A 387 -38.81 -2.23 -21.02
CA TYR A 387 -39.99 -2.43 -20.19
C TYR A 387 -39.59 -2.29 -18.73
N ASN A 388 -40.02 -1.21 -18.11
CA ASN A 388 -39.88 -1.01 -16.68
C ASN A 388 -41.08 -1.67 -16.01
N ASN A 389 -40.84 -2.62 -15.10
CA ASN A 389 -41.88 -3.35 -14.40
C ASN A 389 -42.01 -2.88 -12.93
N PRO A 390 -42.62 -1.72 -12.65
CA PRO A 390 -42.61 -1.13 -11.33
C PRO A 390 -43.51 -1.86 -10.31
N SER A 391 -44.48 -2.68 -10.74
CA SER A 391 -45.53 -3.16 -9.82
C SER A 391 -46.10 -4.57 -10.09
N SER A 392 -45.75 -5.24 -11.18
CA SER A 392 -46.26 -6.57 -11.50
C SER A 392 -45.21 -7.66 -11.23
N TYR A 393 -45.65 -8.85 -10.84
CA TYR A 393 -44.78 -10.02 -10.70
C TYR A 393 -44.39 -10.62 -12.07
N ASN A 394 -45.20 -10.37 -13.10
CA ASN A 394 -45.00 -10.85 -14.46
C ASN A 394 -44.80 -9.67 -15.42
N TYR A 395 -44.04 -9.88 -16.48
CA TYR A 395 -43.87 -8.93 -17.57
C TYR A 395 -44.51 -9.47 -18.86
N ALA A 396 -44.97 -8.56 -19.72
CA ALA A 396 -45.43 -8.86 -21.07
C ALA A 396 -45.13 -7.66 -21.99
N LEU A 397 -44.40 -7.88 -23.08
CA LEU A 397 -43.94 -6.85 -24.02
C LEU A 397 -44.03 -7.37 -25.46
N SER A 398 -44.51 -6.53 -26.40
CA SER A 398 -44.43 -6.84 -27.83
C SER A 398 -43.03 -6.58 -28.37
N VAL A 399 -42.40 -7.61 -28.94
CA VAL A 399 -41.02 -7.59 -29.43
C VAL A 399 -40.99 -8.04 -30.89
N PRO A 400 -40.21 -7.39 -31.78
CA PRO A 400 -40.04 -7.85 -33.15
C PRO A 400 -39.60 -9.31 -33.22
N SER A 401 -40.23 -10.08 -34.11
CA SER A 401 -39.90 -11.50 -34.28
C SER A 401 -38.44 -11.71 -34.69
N GLY A 402 -37.90 -12.89 -34.39
CA GLY A 402 -36.50 -13.27 -34.59
C GLY A 402 -35.72 -13.49 -33.28
N VAL A 403 -34.44 -13.81 -33.40
CA VAL A 403 -33.54 -13.99 -32.24
C VAL A 403 -33.29 -12.64 -31.58
N ARG A 404 -33.54 -12.57 -30.27
CA ARG A 404 -33.40 -11.36 -29.45
C ARG A 404 -32.57 -11.64 -28.22
N ALA A 405 -31.66 -10.72 -27.91
CA ALA A 405 -31.03 -10.67 -26.58
C ALA A 405 -31.89 -9.83 -25.63
N VAL A 406 -32.18 -10.40 -24.46
CA VAL A 406 -33.04 -9.83 -23.42
C VAL A 406 -32.21 -9.71 -22.15
N THR A 407 -32.01 -8.48 -21.68
CA THR A 407 -31.24 -8.17 -20.47
C THR A 407 -32.17 -7.71 -19.37
N VAL A 408 -32.03 -8.27 -18.17
CA VAL A 408 -32.79 -7.89 -16.97
C VAL A 408 -31.86 -7.31 -15.92
N THR A 409 -32.24 -6.16 -15.39
CA THR A 409 -31.55 -5.48 -14.28
C THR A 409 -32.52 -5.23 -13.13
N ALA A 410 -32.04 -5.40 -11.89
CA ALA A 410 -32.81 -5.11 -10.68
C ALA A 410 -31.86 -4.65 -9.57
N SER A 411 -32.30 -3.68 -8.75
CA SER A 411 -31.50 -3.17 -7.63
C SER A 411 -31.21 -4.29 -6.60
N GLY A 412 -29.96 -4.42 -6.18
CA GLY A 412 -29.51 -5.47 -5.26
C GLY A 412 -29.24 -6.83 -5.91
N TYR A 413 -29.34 -6.94 -7.25
CA TYR A 413 -29.10 -8.18 -8.00
C TYR A 413 -28.07 -7.99 -9.12
N VAL A 414 -27.39 -9.07 -9.49
CA VAL A 414 -26.51 -9.12 -10.66
C VAL A 414 -27.36 -9.19 -11.93
N SER A 415 -27.07 -8.34 -12.92
CA SER A 415 -27.78 -8.32 -14.20
C SER A 415 -27.59 -9.61 -14.99
N GLN A 416 -28.62 -10.06 -15.71
CA GLN A 416 -28.57 -11.28 -16.52
C GLN A 416 -29.09 -11.02 -17.94
N THR A 417 -28.41 -11.60 -18.93
CA THR A 417 -28.84 -11.57 -20.34
C THR A 417 -29.12 -12.99 -20.82
N GLN A 418 -30.24 -13.17 -21.52
CA GLN A 418 -30.62 -14.42 -22.19
C GLN A 418 -31.02 -14.15 -23.64
N THR A 419 -30.86 -15.14 -24.53
CA THR A 419 -31.30 -15.06 -25.92
C THR A 419 -32.53 -15.94 -26.15
N ILE A 420 -33.51 -15.44 -26.89
CA ILE A 420 -34.72 -16.19 -27.27
C ILE A 420 -35.09 -15.91 -28.73
N ASN A 421 -35.63 -16.91 -29.43
CA ASN A 421 -36.23 -16.71 -30.74
C ASN A 421 -37.71 -16.35 -30.58
N VAL A 422 -38.06 -15.08 -30.81
CA VAL A 422 -39.44 -14.59 -30.71
C VAL A 422 -40.20 -14.95 -31.98
N VAL A 423 -41.21 -15.82 -31.85
CA VAL A 423 -42.11 -16.17 -32.96
C VAL A 423 -43.20 -15.10 -33.08
N ALA A 424 -43.42 -14.63 -34.32
CA ALA A 424 -44.48 -13.68 -34.66
C ALA A 424 -45.87 -14.19 -34.26
N ASP A 425 -46.74 -13.26 -33.84
CA ASP A 425 -48.15 -13.51 -33.49
C ASP A 425 -48.34 -14.61 -32.43
N SER A 426 -47.30 -14.90 -31.65
CA SER A 426 -47.27 -15.92 -30.60
C SER A 426 -46.84 -15.33 -29.26
N PHE A 427 -47.18 -16.05 -28.19
CA PHE A 427 -46.68 -15.82 -26.85
C PHE A 427 -45.41 -16.64 -26.62
N ASN A 428 -44.32 -15.96 -26.28
CA ASN A 428 -43.00 -16.52 -26.08
C ASN A 428 -42.64 -16.34 -24.60
N GLN A 429 -42.46 -17.44 -23.86
CA GLN A 429 -42.16 -17.38 -22.44
C GLN A 429 -40.64 -17.34 -22.19
N LEU A 430 -40.19 -16.41 -21.34
CA LEU A 430 -38.80 -16.34 -20.88
C LEU A 430 -38.74 -15.90 -19.41
N ASP A 431 -38.34 -16.80 -18.53
CA ASP A 431 -38.17 -16.49 -17.10
C ASP A 431 -36.70 -16.20 -16.77
N PHE A 432 -36.46 -15.39 -15.73
CA PHE A 432 -35.12 -15.04 -15.26
C PHE A 432 -34.93 -15.40 -13.78
N ASN A 433 -33.72 -15.83 -13.40
CA ASN A 433 -33.35 -16.17 -12.03
C ASN A 433 -32.11 -15.37 -11.63
N LEU A 434 -32.30 -14.19 -11.04
CA LEU A 434 -31.22 -13.28 -10.69
C LEU A 434 -30.55 -13.69 -9.37
N ARG A 435 -29.24 -13.44 -9.28
CA ARG A 435 -28.45 -13.66 -8.06
C ARG A 435 -28.35 -12.36 -7.25
N PRO A 436 -28.61 -12.37 -5.93
CA PRO A 436 -28.42 -11.18 -5.11
C PRO A 436 -26.94 -10.80 -5.04
N VAL A 437 -26.67 -9.50 -4.98
CA VAL A 437 -25.33 -8.97 -4.71
C VAL A 437 -25.06 -9.19 -3.22
N VAL A 438 -24.07 -10.03 -2.88
CA VAL A 438 -23.70 -10.28 -1.48
C VAL A 438 -23.04 -9.04 -0.89
N THR A 439 -23.73 -8.36 0.02
CA THR A 439 -23.10 -7.33 0.87
C THR A 439 -22.24 -8.05 1.90
N PRO A 440 -20.95 -7.70 2.09
CA PRO A 440 -20.13 -8.31 3.12
C PRO A 440 -20.79 -8.11 4.49
N THR A 441 -21.01 -9.21 5.23
CA THR A 441 -21.50 -9.14 6.61
C THR A 441 -20.39 -8.54 7.47
N PRO A 442 -20.65 -7.48 8.27
CA PRO A 442 -19.65 -6.97 9.20
C PRO A 442 -19.23 -8.09 10.14
N THR A 443 -17.94 -8.38 10.19
CA THR A 443 -17.39 -9.39 11.10
C THR A 443 -17.74 -9.00 12.54
N PRO A 444 -18.41 -9.87 13.33
CA PRO A 444 -18.71 -9.56 14.71
C PRO A 444 -17.40 -9.32 15.47
N GLN A 445 -17.26 -8.11 16.00
CA GLN A 445 -16.17 -7.75 16.91
C GLN A 445 -16.23 -8.69 18.12
N PRO A 446 -15.15 -9.39 18.49
CA PRO A 446 -15.17 -10.29 19.63
C PRO A 446 -15.53 -9.51 20.89
N LEU A 447 -16.50 -10.02 21.65
CA LEU A 447 -16.84 -9.53 22.97
C LEU A 447 -15.58 -9.65 23.85
N PRO A 448 -15.16 -8.61 24.58
CA PRO A 448 -14.01 -8.72 25.48
C PRO A 448 -14.22 -9.89 26.45
N ASP A 449 -13.25 -10.80 26.47
CA ASP A 449 -13.25 -11.93 27.40
C ASP A 449 -13.13 -11.39 28.82
N LEU A 450 -14.20 -11.55 29.60
CA LEU A 450 -14.24 -11.21 31.03
C LEU A 450 -13.78 -12.37 31.92
N SER A 451 -13.05 -13.35 31.37
CA SER A 451 -12.41 -14.38 32.19
C SER A 451 -11.29 -13.77 33.04
N ILE A 452 -11.61 -13.50 34.30
CA ILE A 452 -10.64 -13.11 35.31
C ILE A 452 -9.69 -14.29 35.51
N ALA A 453 -8.41 -14.10 35.16
CA ALA A 453 -7.36 -15.05 35.48
C ALA A 453 -7.26 -15.25 37.01
N PRO A 454 -7.10 -16.48 37.52
CA PRO A 454 -6.94 -16.73 38.95
C PRO A 454 -5.66 -16.04 39.45
N ILE A 455 -5.82 -15.20 40.47
CA ILE A 455 -4.71 -14.57 41.18
C ILE A 455 -3.98 -15.68 41.97
N ASP A 456 -2.74 -15.96 41.58
CA ASP A 456 -1.82 -16.76 42.41
C ASP A 456 -1.40 -15.91 43.62
N ILE A 457 -1.99 -16.20 44.77
CA ILE A 457 -1.54 -15.67 46.07
C ILE A 457 -0.35 -16.52 46.53
N ILE A 458 0.86 -15.99 46.35
CA ILE A 458 2.07 -16.55 46.94
C ILE A 458 2.12 -16.11 48.42
N PHE A 459 1.97 -17.05 49.35
CA PHE A 459 2.32 -16.82 50.76
C PHE A 459 3.82 -17.01 50.94
N GLU A 460 4.55 -15.90 51.14
CA GLU A 460 5.91 -15.95 51.67
C GLU A 460 5.87 -16.29 53.16
N LYS A 461 6.52 -17.40 53.53
CA LYS A 461 6.75 -17.78 54.92
C LYS A 461 7.85 -16.90 55.50
N VAL A 462 7.48 -15.97 56.37
CA VAL A 462 8.43 -15.30 57.27
C VAL A 462 8.64 -16.22 58.49
N ILE A 463 9.87 -16.76 58.58
CA ILE A 463 10.54 -17.53 59.66
C ILE A 463 9.62 -18.31 60.61
#